data_AF-A0A178MNL7-F1
#
_entry.id   AF-A0A178MNL7-F1
#
_cell.length_a   1.000
_cell.length_b   1.000
_cell.length_c   1.000
_cell.angle_alpha   90.00
_cell.angle_beta   90.00
_cell.angle_gamma   90.00
#
_symmetry.space_group_name_H-M   'P 1'
#
loop_
_entity.id
_entity.type
_entity.pdbx_description
1 polymer ?
#
loop_
_entity_poly.entity_id
_entity_poly.type
_entity_poly.pdbx_seq_one_letter_code
_entity_poly.pdbx_strand_id
1 'polypeptide(L)'
;MKQIMASESSTTDQGVPSFTYAPADARYPLLFSLSRPLDALGGMLLEKFAGRTLSMKQIYEQHNIGTQFIPRNYKEVLNRLEAEGKIAAKPAAPDRQVRNGQTTFADNVMISFPRLGA
;
A
#
# COMPACT_ATOMS: atom_id res chain seq x y z
N MET A 1 15.33 -7.54 5.88
CA MET A 1 15.29 -7.11 7.29
C MET A 1 13.96 -6.50 7.74
N LYS A 2 13.16 -5.81 6.90
CA LYS A 2 11.83 -5.32 7.35
C LYS A 2 10.82 -6.43 7.67
N GLN A 3 10.88 -7.57 6.96
CA GLN A 3 9.95 -8.71 7.13
C GLN A 3 10.05 -9.40 8.50
N ILE A 4 11.27 -9.58 9.02
CA ILE A 4 11.53 -10.23 10.33
C ILE A 4 11.12 -9.33 11.51
N MET A 5 11.26 -8.00 11.38
CA MET A 5 10.79 -7.06 12.41
C MET A 5 9.26 -6.86 12.36
N ALA A 6 8.64 -7.05 11.19
CA ALA A 6 7.18 -7.00 11.05
C ALA A 6 6.47 -8.18 11.73
N SER A 7 7.13 -9.34 11.89
CA SER A 7 6.55 -10.50 12.59
C SER A 7 6.62 -10.39 14.12
N GLU A 8 7.50 -9.54 14.68
CA GLU A 8 7.64 -9.35 16.13
C GLU A 8 6.98 -8.06 16.65
N SER A 9 6.36 -7.25 15.78
CA SER A 9 5.62 -6.07 16.23
C SER A 9 4.32 -6.47 16.93
N SER A 10 4.12 -5.98 18.15
CA SER A 10 3.00 -6.35 19.02
C SER A 10 1.62 -5.83 18.56
N THR A 11 1.58 -4.93 17.57
CA THR A 11 0.34 -4.35 17.03
C THR A 11 0.46 -4.11 15.52
N THR A 12 -0.64 -4.33 14.80
CA THR A 12 -0.76 -4.10 13.37
C THR A 12 -2.00 -3.25 13.10
N ASP A 13 -1.83 -1.97 12.74
CA ASP A 13 -2.95 -1.12 12.31
C ASP A 13 -3.08 -1.23 10.78
N GLN A 14 -4.18 -1.84 10.32
CA GLN A 14 -4.43 -2.16 8.90
C GLN A 14 -3.25 -2.85 8.17
N GLY A 15 -2.46 -3.68 8.86
CA GLY A 15 -1.33 -4.38 8.23
C GLY A 15 -0.01 -3.59 8.20
N VAL A 16 0.03 -2.36 8.71
CA VAL A 16 1.25 -1.55 8.85
C VAL A 16 1.91 -1.82 10.21
N PRO A 17 3.13 -2.36 10.26
CA PRO A 17 3.85 -2.57 11.52
C PRO A 17 4.42 -1.24 12.04
N SER A 18 4.21 -0.94 13.32
CA SER A 18 4.64 0.32 13.96
C SER A 18 6.15 0.38 14.27
N PHE A 19 6.90 -0.72 14.14
CA PHE A 19 8.33 -0.86 14.47
C PHE A 19 8.75 -0.33 15.86
N THR A 20 7.80 -0.09 16.77
CA THR A 20 8.02 0.44 18.11
C THR A 20 7.21 -0.37 19.12
N TYR A 21 7.81 -0.68 20.27
CA TYR A 21 7.12 -1.23 21.44
C TYR A 21 6.80 -0.09 22.40
N ALA A 22 5.53 0.34 22.47
CA ALA A 22 5.09 1.41 23.36
C ALA A 22 4.03 0.88 24.35
N PRO A 23 4.26 0.90 25.68
CA PRO A 23 3.29 0.41 26.69
C PRO A 23 2.02 1.28 26.82
N ALA A 24 1.91 2.35 26.03
CA ALA A 24 0.70 3.15 25.85
C ALA A 24 -0.28 2.49 24.84
N ASP A 25 0.20 1.60 23.96
CA ASP A 25 -0.59 0.96 22.89
C ASP A 25 -1.69 0.05 23.41
N ALA A 26 -1.46 -0.68 24.50
CA ALA A 26 -2.47 -1.58 25.09
C ALA A 26 -3.68 -0.82 25.67
N ARG A 27 -3.53 0.48 25.94
CA ARG A 27 -4.53 1.29 26.63
C ARG A 27 -5.38 2.15 25.69
N TYR A 28 -4.92 2.42 24.47
CA TYR A 28 -5.62 3.34 23.54
C TYR A 28 -5.56 2.88 22.07
N PRO A 29 -6.22 1.76 21.71
CA PRO A 29 -6.24 1.26 20.32
C PRO A 29 -6.86 2.24 19.31
N LEU A 30 -7.71 3.17 19.77
CA LEU A 30 -8.41 4.13 18.91
C LEU A 30 -7.52 5.24 18.34
N LEU A 31 -6.41 5.59 18.99
CA LEU A 31 -5.53 6.68 18.54
C LEU A 31 -4.85 6.37 17.19
N PHE A 32 -4.54 5.10 16.94
CA PHE A 32 -3.96 4.66 15.66
C PHE A 32 -5.00 4.57 14.54
N SER A 33 -6.24 4.18 14.88
CA SER A 33 -7.35 4.07 13.91
C SER A 33 -7.75 5.39 13.23
N LEU A 34 -7.40 6.54 13.84
CA LEU A 34 -7.63 7.86 13.24
C LEU A 34 -6.68 8.19 12.09
N SER A 35 -5.50 7.57 12.03
CA SER A 35 -4.44 7.94 11.09
C SER A 35 -4.58 7.35 9.68
N ARG A 36 -5.53 6.42 9.47
CA ARG A 36 -5.81 5.67 8.23
C ARG A 36 -4.63 5.64 7.24
N PRO A 37 -3.51 5.01 7.63
CA PRO A 37 -2.23 5.17 6.93
C PRO A 37 -2.27 4.66 5.49
N LEU A 38 -3.14 3.70 5.16
CA LEU A 38 -3.34 3.21 3.80
C LEU A 38 -4.12 4.19 2.90
N ASP A 39 -5.11 4.90 3.44
CA ASP A 39 -5.84 5.93 2.69
C ASP A 39 -4.89 7.10 2.36
N ALA A 40 -4.05 7.51 3.32
CA ALA A 40 -2.99 8.49 3.11
C ALA A 40 -1.95 8.03 2.08
N LEU A 41 -1.53 6.76 2.13
CA LEU A 41 -0.64 6.18 1.11
C LEU A 41 -1.26 6.27 -0.29
N GLY A 42 -2.55 5.99 -0.42
CA GLY A 42 -3.27 6.13 -1.69
C GLY A 42 -3.19 7.54 -2.27
N GLY A 43 -3.46 8.56 -1.45
CA GLY A 43 -3.33 9.97 -1.86
C GLY A 43 -1.91 10.33 -2.30
N MET A 44 -0.90 9.98 -1.50
CA MET A 44 0.51 10.24 -1.81
C MET A 44 0.97 9.58 -3.12
N LEU A 45 0.50 8.37 -3.41
CA LEU A 45 0.82 7.66 -4.65
C LEU A 45 0.19 8.35 -5.87
N LEU A 46 -1.08 8.76 -5.78
CA LEU A 46 -1.78 9.47 -6.85
C LEU A 46 -1.09 10.79 -7.18
N GLU A 47 -0.68 11.56 -6.18
CA GLU A 47 0.01 12.84 -6.36
C GLU A 47 1.43 12.66 -6.91
N LYS A 48 2.24 11.78 -6.29
CA LYS A 48 3.65 11.60 -6.64
C LYS A 48 3.84 11.02 -8.05
N PHE A 49 2.93 10.15 -8.47
CA PHE A 49 3.03 9.43 -9.73
C PHE A 49 2.01 9.89 -10.78
N ALA A 50 1.33 11.01 -10.56
CA ALA A 50 0.36 11.59 -11.49
C ALA A 50 0.87 11.62 -12.94
N GLY A 51 0.09 11.06 -13.87
CA GLY A 51 0.42 11.00 -15.29
C GLY A 51 1.57 10.07 -15.68
N ARG A 52 2.09 9.26 -14.75
CA ARG A 52 3.16 8.29 -15.01
C ARG A 52 2.60 6.86 -15.07
N THR A 53 3.32 6.01 -15.80
CA THR A 53 3.06 4.56 -15.78
C THR A 53 4.30 3.84 -15.27
N LEU A 54 4.17 3.12 -14.16
CA LEU A 54 5.28 2.47 -13.44
C LEU A 54 4.85 1.09 -12.96
N SER A 55 5.81 0.19 -12.75
CA SER A 55 5.51 -1.11 -12.15
C SER A 55 5.33 -1.02 -10.63
N MET A 56 4.65 -2.00 -10.04
CA MET A 56 4.50 -2.08 -8.57
C MET A 56 5.86 -2.04 -7.85
N LYS A 57 6.86 -2.75 -8.40
CA LYS A 57 8.23 -2.73 -7.89
C LYS A 57 8.86 -1.34 -7.92
N GLN A 58 8.73 -0.63 -9.05
CA GLN A 58 9.28 0.72 -9.20
C GLN A 58 8.62 1.72 -8.25
N ILE A 59 7.30 1.62 -8.07
CA ILE A 59 6.55 2.46 -7.13
C ILE A 59 7.08 2.23 -5.70
N TYR A 60 7.24 0.95 -5.31
CA TYR A 60 7.79 0.60 -4.00
C TYR A 60 9.20 1.15 -3.82
N GLU A 61 10.12 0.91 -4.76
CA GLU A 61 11.51 1.37 -4.68
C GLU A 61 11.63 2.90 -4.57
N GLN A 62 10.78 3.64 -5.30
CA GLN A 62 10.82 5.11 -5.31
C GLN A 62 10.10 5.78 -4.13
N HIS A 63 9.15 5.11 -3.48
CA HIS A 63 8.38 5.70 -2.36
C HIS A 63 8.78 5.13 -0.99
N ASN A 64 9.25 3.90 -0.90
CA ASN A 64 9.48 3.22 0.39
C ASN A 64 10.58 3.86 1.24
N ILE A 65 11.53 4.58 0.63
CA ILE A 65 12.66 5.21 1.34
C ILE A 65 12.12 6.23 2.35
N GLY A 66 12.46 6.05 3.63
CA GLY A 66 11.99 6.92 4.72
C GLY A 66 10.56 6.64 5.20
N THR A 67 9.92 5.56 4.74
CA THR A 67 8.55 5.21 5.15
C THR A 67 8.45 3.84 5.86
N GLN A 68 7.41 3.69 6.66
CA GLN A 68 7.06 2.45 7.37
C GLN A 68 6.29 1.43 6.51
N PHE A 69 5.96 1.77 5.26
CA PHE A 69 5.13 0.91 4.42
C PHE A 69 5.92 -0.29 3.88
N ILE A 70 5.29 -1.47 3.92
CA ILE A 70 5.83 -2.71 3.36
C ILE A 70 5.19 -3.02 2.01
N PRO A 71 5.78 -3.89 1.15
CA PRO A 71 5.24 -4.19 -0.17
C PRO A 71 3.76 -4.59 -0.17
N ARG A 72 3.31 -5.30 0.87
CA ARG A 72 1.90 -5.70 1.03
C ARG A 72 0.95 -4.49 1.05
N ASN A 73 1.32 -3.42 1.75
CA ASN A 73 0.51 -2.21 1.88
C ASN A 73 0.32 -1.52 0.52
N TYR A 74 1.37 -1.47 -0.29
CA TYR A 74 1.28 -0.95 -1.66
C TYR A 74 0.34 -1.78 -2.51
N LYS A 75 0.46 -3.12 -2.47
CA LYS A 75 -0.42 -4.00 -3.25
C LYS A 75 -1.89 -3.84 -2.86
N GLU A 76 -2.16 -3.71 -1.57
CA GLU A 76 -3.51 -3.49 -1.05
C GLU A 76 -4.08 -2.14 -1.49
N VAL A 77 -3.32 -1.06 -1.33
CA VAL A 77 -3.73 0.29 -1.77
C VAL A 77 -3.92 0.35 -3.28
N LEU A 78 -3.02 -0.23 -4.06
CA LEU A 78 -3.13 -0.26 -5.52
C LEU A 78 -4.35 -1.09 -5.98
N ASN A 79 -4.62 -2.25 -5.37
CA ASN A 79 -5.85 -3.00 -5.63
C ASN A 79 -7.10 -2.16 -5.33
N ARG A 80 -7.10 -1.42 -4.22
CA ARG A 80 -8.23 -0.57 -3.83
C ARG A 80 -8.42 0.60 -4.79
N LEU A 81 -7.34 1.30 -5.16
CA LEU A 81 -7.39 2.39 -6.13
C LEU A 81 -7.84 1.92 -7.52
N GLU A 82 -7.46 0.70 -7.93
CA GLU A 82 -7.93 0.08 -9.17
C GLU A 82 -9.43 -0.26 -9.09
N ALA A 83 -9.88 -0.85 -7.97
CA ALA A 83 -11.30 -1.13 -7.74
C ALA A 83 -12.16 0.15 -7.69
N GLU A 84 -11.60 1.25 -7.20
CA GLU A 84 -12.22 2.59 -7.19
C GLU A 84 -12.13 3.30 -8.55
N GLY A 85 -11.46 2.73 -9.56
CA GLY A 85 -11.30 3.31 -10.89
C GLY A 85 -10.36 4.53 -10.95
N LYS A 86 -9.59 4.79 -9.89
CA LYS A 86 -8.66 5.93 -9.79
C LYS A 86 -7.34 5.69 -10.52
N ILE A 87 -6.98 4.44 -10.75
CA ILE A 87 -5.79 4.04 -11.52
C ILE A 87 -6.17 2.92 -12.49
N ALA A 88 -5.43 2.80 -13.58
CA ALA A 88 -5.55 1.69 -14.51
C ALA A 88 -4.34 0.78 -14.36
N ALA A 89 -4.51 -0.54 -14.35
CA ALA A 89 -3.39 -1.46 -14.25
C ALA A 89 -3.44 -2.56 -15.31
N LYS A 90 -2.26 -3.01 -15.73
CA LYS A 90 -2.04 -4.02 -16.78
C LYS A 90 -1.09 -5.10 -16.28
N PRO A 91 -1.46 -6.39 -16.28
CA PRO A 91 -2.80 -6.96 -16.59
C PRO A 91 -3.89 -6.42 -15.63
N ALA A 92 -5.15 -6.37 -16.07
CA ALA A 92 -6.26 -5.86 -15.26
C ALA A 92 -6.63 -6.86 -14.14
N ALA A 93 -7.28 -6.38 -13.07
CA ALA A 93 -7.74 -7.22 -11.96
C ALA A 93 -8.39 -8.58 -12.34
N PRO A 94 -9.32 -8.68 -13.33
CA PRO A 94 -9.93 -9.96 -13.70
C PRO A 94 -8.97 -10.94 -14.40
N ASP A 95 -7.90 -10.44 -15.02
CA ASP A 95 -6.90 -11.27 -15.71
C ASP A 95 -5.79 -11.75 -14.77
N ARG A 96 -5.80 -11.32 -13.50
CA ARG A 96 -4.80 -11.69 -12.50
C ARG A 96 -5.20 -12.94 -11.74
N GLN A 97 -4.21 -13.75 -11.40
CA GLN A 97 -4.43 -14.93 -10.56
C GLN A 97 -4.97 -14.51 -9.18
N VAL A 98 -6.12 -15.07 -8.82
CA VAL A 98 -6.65 -14.99 -7.47
C VAL A 98 -5.99 -16.09 -6.64
N ARG A 99 -5.35 -15.73 -5.53
CA ARG A 99 -4.84 -16.70 -4.55
C ARG A 99 -5.52 -16.44 -3.22
N ASN A 100 -6.09 -17.48 -2.61
CA ASN A 100 -6.81 -17.41 -1.34
C ASN A 100 -7.92 -16.32 -1.32
N GLY A 101 -8.67 -16.19 -2.42
CA GLY A 101 -9.76 -15.20 -2.54
C GLY A 101 -9.30 -13.74 -2.71
N GLN A 102 -7.99 -13.46 -2.79
CA GLN A 102 -7.45 -12.13 -3.05
C GLN A 102 -6.76 -12.05 -4.41
N THR A 103 -7.06 -10.99 -5.16
CA THR A 103 -6.42 -10.70 -6.45
C THR A 103 -4.95 -10.37 -6.21
N THR A 104 -4.05 -11.19 -6.75
CA THR A 104 -2.62 -10.98 -6.53
C THR A 104 -2.10 -9.82 -7.38
N PHE A 105 -1.45 -8.86 -6.73
CA PHE A 105 -0.76 -7.76 -7.41
C PHE A 105 0.72 -8.14 -7.54
N ALA A 106 1.13 -8.63 -8.72
CA ALA A 106 2.51 -8.99 -8.97
C ALA A 106 3.40 -7.75 -9.09
N ASP A 107 4.70 -7.91 -8.80
CA ASP A 107 5.67 -6.81 -8.78
C ASP A 107 5.86 -6.16 -10.16
N ASN A 108 5.58 -6.91 -11.22
CA ASN A 108 5.70 -6.50 -12.62
C ASN A 108 4.40 -5.93 -13.22
N VAL A 109 3.30 -5.88 -12.45
CA VAL A 109 2.07 -5.23 -12.93
C VAL A 109 2.38 -3.77 -13.17
N MET A 110 1.96 -3.26 -14.33
CA MET A 110 2.13 -1.86 -14.72
C MET A 110 0.91 -1.07 -14.28
N ILE A 111 1.13 -0.01 -13.52
CA ILE A 111 0.10 0.91 -13.02
C ILE A 111 0.23 2.22 -13.79
N SER A 112 -0.87 2.69 -14.36
CA SER A 112 -1.02 3.99 -14.99
C SER A 112 -1.84 4.90 -14.08
N PHE A 113 -1.22 5.99 -13.66
CA PHE A 113 -1.86 7.01 -12.83
C PHE A 113 -2.41 8.13 -13.73
N PRO A 114 -3.66 8.59 -13.50
CA PRO A 114 -4.22 9.71 -14.25
C PRO A 114 -3.41 10.98 -13.98
N ARG A 115 -3.45 11.93 -14.93
CA ARG A 115 -2.93 13.28 -14.67
C ARG A 115 -3.87 13.99 -13.72
N LEU A 116 -3.33 14.63 -12.67
CA LEU A 116 -4.09 15.59 -11.88
C LEU A 116 -4.33 16.83 -12.75
N GLY A 117 -5.55 16.98 -13.24
CA GLY A 117 -5.98 18.12 -14.07
C GLY A 117 -6.44 17.70 -15.46
N ALA A 118 -7.77 17.55 -15.61
CA ALA A 118 -8.53 17.80 -16.83
C ALA A 118 -9.83 18.49 -16.41
#